data_AF-A0A6L6GW58-F1
#
_entry.id   AF-A0A6L6GW58-F1
#
_cell.length_a   1.000
_cell.length_b   1.000
_cell.length_c   1.000
_cell.angle_alpha   90.00
_cell.angle_beta   90.00
_cell.angle_gamma   90.00
#
_symmetry.space_group_name_H-M   'P 1'
#
loop_
_entity.id
_entity.type
_entity.pdbx_description
1 polymer ?
#
loop_
_entity_poly.entity_id
_entity_poly.type
_entity_poly.pdbx_seq_one_letter_code
_entity_poly.pdbx_strand_id
1 'polypeptide(L)' 'MKLSTLLLLILSVMHLLTMVNFLLLDSALNDLVFWFNSTFFMAAFALYFWKFNKDTEKND' A
#
# COMPACT_ATOMS: atom_id res chain seq x y z
N MET A 1 -10.24 -5.82 11.43
CA MET A 1 -10.36 -6.06 9.97
C MET A 1 -9.43 -7.19 9.55
N LYS A 2 -9.83 -8.05 8.61
CA LYS A 2 -8.92 -9.03 8.02
C LYS A 2 -7.78 -8.27 7.34
N LEU A 3 -6.55 -8.78 7.42
CA LEU A 3 -5.38 -8.09 6.88
C LEU A 3 -5.52 -7.87 5.36
N SER A 4 -6.19 -8.80 4.67
CA SER A 4 -6.61 -8.68 3.27
C SER A 4 -7.46 -7.44 2.99
N THR A 5 -8.34 -7.05 3.91
CA THR A 5 -9.18 -5.83 3.77
C THR A 5 -8.33 -4.57 3.86
N LEU A 6 -7.32 -4.57 4.74
CA LEU A 6 -6.38 -3.45 4.87
C LEU A 6 -5.47 -3.34 3.64
N LEU A 7 -5.02 -4.46 3.08
CA LEU A 7 -4.26 -4.48 1.84
C LEU A 7 -5.06 -3.93 0.65
N LEU A 8 -6.33 -4.37 0.51
CA LEU A 8 -7.24 -3.87 -0.53
C LEU A 8 -7.51 -2.38 -0.40
N LEU A 9 -7.65 -1.88 0.83
CA LEU A 9 -7.85 -0.46 1.10
C LEU A 9 -6.63 0.36 0.63
N ILE A 10 -5.41 -0.06 1.01
CA ILE A 10 -4.17 0.60 0.61
C ILE A 10 -4.02 0.59 -0.91
N LEU A 11 -4.28 -0.55 -1.55
CA LEU A 11 -4.22 -0.68 -3.00
C LEU A 11 -5.20 0.26 -3.71
N SER A 12 -6.42 0.40 -3.18
CA SER A 12 -7.45 1.28 -3.73
C SER A 12 -7.03 2.76 -3.62
N VAL A 13 -6.45 3.16 -2.50
CA VAL A 13 -5.92 4.52 -2.29
C VAL A 13 -4.76 4.82 -3.24
N MET A 14 -3.82 3.88 -3.39
CA MET A 14 -2.70 4.02 -4.33
C MET A 14 -3.18 4.19 -5.78
N HIS A 15 -4.19 3.42 -6.18
CA HIS A 15 -4.76 3.50 -7.50
C HIS A 15 -5.45 4.84 -7.76
N LEU A 16 -6.25 5.32 -6.80
CA LEU A 16 -6.92 6.62 -6.88
C LEU A 16 -5.93 7.78 -6.96
N LEU A 17 -4.87 7.78 -6.15
CA LEU A 17 -3.83 8.81 -6.20
C LEU A 17 -3.14 8.86 -7.58
N THR A 18 -2.88 7.68 -8.16
CA THR A 18 -2.25 7.58 -9.48
C THR A 18 -3.19 8.09 -10.57
N MET A 19 -4.47 7.71 -10.53
CA MET A 19 -5.48 8.22 -11.47
C MET A 19 -5.67 9.72 -11.35
N VAL A 20 -5.77 10.26 -10.14
CA VAL A 20 -5.91 11.70 -9.91
C VAL A 20 -4.71 12.46 -10.45
N ASN A 21 -3.49 11.98 -10.22
CA ASN A 21 -2.29 12.60 -10.76
C ASN A 21 -2.24 12.56 -12.29
N PHE A 22 -2.66 11.45 -12.89
CA PHE A 22 -2.66 11.30 -14.33
C PHE A 22 -3.75 12.13 -15.01
N LEU A 23 -4.96 12.17 -14.45
CA LEU A 23 -6.13 12.82 -15.05
C LEU A 23 -6.23 14.32 -14.74
N LEU A 24 -5.82 14.76 -13.54
CA LEU A 24 -6.01 16.16 -13.09
C LEU A 24 -4.72 16.97 -13.05
N LEU A 25 -3.56 16.32 -12.92
CA LEU A 25 -2.25 17.00 -12.77
C LEU A 25 -1.31 16.75 -13.95
N ASP A 26 -1.78 16.10 -15.01
CA ASP A 26 -1.03 15.81 -16.23
C ASP A 26 0.34 15.16 -15.94
N SER A 27 0.37 14.26 -14.96
CA SER A 27 1.59 13.58 -14.49
C SER A 27 2.67 14.49 -13.88
N ALA A 28 2.38 15.75 -13.56
CA ALA A 28 3.36 16.67 -12.98
C ALA A 28 3.92 16.20 -11.62
N LEU A 29 3.15 15.43 -10.84
CA LEU A 29 3.59 14.88 -9.55
C LEU A 29 3.91 13.38 -9.62
N ASN A 30 4.22 12.85 -10.82
CA ASN A 30 4.43 11.42 -11.01
C ASN A 30 5.52 10.84 -10.11
N ASP A 31 6.65 11.54 -9.95
CA ASP A 31 7.74 11.09 -9.07
C ASP A 31 7.32 11.04 -7.59
N LEU A 32 6.54 12.04 -7.14
CA LEU A 32 6.06 12.11 -5.76
C LEU A 32 5.02 11.02 -5.48
N VAL A 33 4.08 10.81 -6.41
CA VAL A 33 3.05 9.78 -6.30
C VAL A 33 3.67 8.38 -6.37
N PHE A 34 4.67 8.18 -7.23
CA PHE A 34 5.44 6.94 -7.30
C PHE A 34 6.18 6.65 -5.98
N TRP A 35 6.81 7.66 -5.37
CA TRP A 35 7.49 7.52 -4.09
C TRP A 35 6.53 7.17 -2.95
N PHE A 36 5.38 7.86 -2.88
CA PHE A 36 4.33 7.54 -1.91
C PHE A 36 3.77 6.14 -2.10
N ASN A 37 3.45 5.76 -3.35
CA ASN A 37 2.96 4.43 -3.68
C ASN A 37 3.94 3.33 -3.26
N SER A 38 5.23 3.50 -3.57
CA SER A 38 6.27 2.54 -3.18
C SER A 38 6.40 2.42 -1.66
N THR A 39 6.32 3.55 -0.95
CA THR A 39 6.38 3.57 0.52
C THR A 39 5.16 2.88 1.15
N PHE A 40 3.95 3.17 0.66
CA PHE A 40 2.72 2.52 1.13
C PHE A 40 2.72 1.02 0.88
N PHE A 41 3.21 0.60 -0.29
CA PHE A 41 3.38 -0.83 -0.60
C PHE A 41 4.36 -1.50 0.35
N MET A 42 5.53 -0.89 0.57
CA MET A 42 6.55 -1.42 1.49
C MET A 42 6.04 -1.49 2.94
N ALA A 43 5.29 -0.49 3.39
CA ALA A 43 4.67 -0.48 4.71
C ALA A 43 3.60 -1.58 4.85
N ALA A 44 2.74 -1.75 3.85
CA ALA A 44 1.75 -2.83 3.81
C ALA A 44 2.42 -4.21 3.82
N PHE A 45 3.52 -4.36 3.08
CA PHE A 45 4.32 -5.59 3.04
C PHE A 45 4.98 -5.87 4.40
N ALA A 46 5.59 -4.86 5.02
CA ALA A 46 6.22 -5.00 6.34
C ALA A 46 5.19 -5.39 7.42
N LEU A 47 4.00 -4.77 7.41
CA LEU A 47 2.91 -5.12 8.32
C LEU A 47 2.37 -6.53 8.08
N TYR A 48 2.26 -6.94 6.81
CA TYR A 48 1.89 -8.32 6.46
C TYR A 48 2.93 -9.32 6.97
N PHE A 49 4.21 -9.07 6.70
CA PHE A 49 5.31 -9.93 7.10
C PHE A 49 5.44 -10.03 8.62
N TRP A 50 5.30 -8.92 9.34
CA TRP A 50 5.28 -8.90 10.79
C TRP A 50 4.12 -9.70 11.37
N LYS A 51 2.92 -9.54 10.82
CA LYS A 51 1.74 -10.32 11.22
C LYS A 51 1.92 -11.81 10.92
N PHE A 52 2.46 -12.14 9.75
CA PHE A 52 2.75 -13.52 9.34
C PHE A 52 3.72 -14.20 10.32
N ASN A 53 4.83 -13.55 10.66
CA ASN A 53 5.79 -14.08 11.64
C ASN A 53 5.14 -14.26 13.03
N LYS A 54 4.35 -13.29 13.48
CA LYS A 54 3.67 -13.38 14.78
C LYS A 54 2.62 -14.49 14.84
N ASP A 55 1.92 -14.76 13.74
CA ASP A 55 0.96 -15.87 13.66
C ASP A 55 1.68 -17.23 13.56
N THR A 56 2.93 -17.25 13.07
CA THR A 56 3.77 -18.46 13.01
C THR A 56 4.37 -18.81 14.38
N GLU A 57 4.86 -17.81 15.13
CA GLU A 57 5.36 -17.98 16.52
C GLU A 57 4.31 -18.47 17.51
N LYS A 58 3.01 -18.27 17.22
CA LYS A 58 1.91 -18.64 18.12
C LYS A 58 1.44 -20.10 17.97
N ASN A 59 2.00 -20.85 17.03
CA ASN A 59 1.66 -22.24 16.73
C ASN A 59 2.77 -23.24 17.08
N ASP A 60 3.86 -22.78 17.71
CA ASP A 60 4.85 -23.61 18.43
C ASP A 60 4.60 -23.54 19.94
#